data_AF-A0A3B9UX98-F1
#
_entry.id   AF-A0A3B9UX98-F1
#
_cell.length_a   1.000
_cell.length_b   1.000
_cell.length_c   1.000
_cell.angle_alpha   90.00
_cell.angle_beta   90.00
_cell.angle_gamma   90.00
#
_symmetry.space_group_name_H-M   'P 1'
#
loop_
_entity.id
_entity.type
_entity.pdbx_description
1 polymer ?
#
loop_
_entity_poly.entity_id
_entity_poly.type
_entity_poly.pdbx_seq_one_letter_code
_entity_poly.pdbx_strand_id
1 'polypeptide(L)'
;QLKHCHMAIINKVDLISENELQNVIEEIRKINPICDIVICSFGEFSMDFLKKDLLKNKWVEGEESTNTVETKPKSLTMNFN
;
A
#
# COMPACT_ATOMS: atom_id res chain seq x y z
N GLN A 1 1.54 3.81 2.33
CA GLN A 1 1.74 2.55 1.56
C GLN A 1 0.41 1.99 1.06
N LEU A 2 -0.55 1.65 1.93
CA LEU A 2 -1.85 1.09 1.54
C LEU A 2 -2.69 1.98 0.59
N LYS A 3 -2.65 3.31 0.75
CA LYS A 3 -3.30 4.28 -0.16
C LYS A 3 -2.81 4.20 -1.62
N HIS A 4 -1.62 3.65 -1.83
CA HIS A 4 -0.87 3.69 -3.09
C HIS A 4 -0.62 2.30 -3.68
N CYS A 5 -1.13 1.23 -3.05
CA CYS A 5 -0.98 -0.11 -3.57
C CYS A 5 -2.08 -0.44 -4.58
N HIS A 6 -1.72 -1.16 -5.66
CA HIS A 6 -2.70 -1.76 -6.56
C HIS A 6 -3.33 -3.02 -5.95
N MET A 7 -2.60 -3.69 -5.08
CA MET A 7 -3.00 -4.92 -4.43
C MET A 7 -2.55 -4.94 -2.96
N ALA A 8 -3.46 -5.33 -2.07
CA ALA A 8 -3.20 -5.59 -0.67
C ALA A 8 -3.35 -7.09 -0.40
N ILE A 9 -2.33 -7.69 0.22
CA ILE A 9 -2.33 -9.11 0.59
C ILE A 9 -2.52 -9.20 2.10
N ILE A 10 -3.62 -9.81 2.53
CA ILE A 10 -3.92 -10.12 3.93
C ILE A 10 -3.49 -11.57 4.16
N ASN A 11 -2.36 -11.74 4.85
CA ASN A 11 -1.84 -13.06 5.22
C ASN A 11 -2.24 -13.44 6.65
N LYS A 12 -2.06 -14.71 6.98
CA LYS A 12 -2.30 -15.32 8.31
C LYS A 12 -3.77 -15.29 8.72
N VAL A 13 -4.68 -15.45 7.77
CA VAL A 13 -6.11 -15.47 8.11
C VAL A 13 -6.53 -16.70 8.92
N ASP A 14 -5.65 -17.70 9.02
CA ASP A 14 -5.79 -18.84 9.93
C ASP A 14 -5.75 -18.46 11.42
N LEU A 15 -5.22 -17.27 11.76
CA LEU A 15 -5.08 -16.82 13.15
C LEU A 15 -6.20 -15.87 13.61
N ILE A 16 -7.11 -15.49 12.72
CA ILE A 16 -8.17 -14.51 13.02
C ILE A 16 -9.55 -15.08 12.72
N SER A 17 -10.55 -14.52 13.39
CA SER A 17 -11.96 -14.84 13.13
C SER A 17 -12.48 -14.14 11.86
N GLU A 18 -13.57 -14.65 11.30
CA GLU A 18 -14.23 -14.03 10.13
C GLU A 18 -14.63 -12.57 10.40
N ASN A 19 -15.12 -12.26 11.61
CA ASN A 19 -15.48 -10.90 11.99
C ASN A 19 -14.28 -9.94 11.96
N GLU A 20 -13.12 -10.38 12.45
CA GLU A 20 -11.89 -9.58 12.42
C GLU A 20 -11.40 -9.37 10.99
N LEU A 21 -11.46 -10.42 10.16
CA LEU A 21 -11.12 -10.32 8.74
C LEU A 21 -12.01 -9.31 8.02
N GLN A 22 -13.33 -9.34 8.29
CA GLN A 22 -14.29 -8.40 7.72
C GLN A 22 -13.93 -6.95 8.08
N ASN A 23 -13.64 -6.70 9.35
CA ASN A 23 -13.23 -5.38 9.84
C ASN A 23 -11.96 -4.89 9.14
N VAL A 24 -10.96 -5.75 8.96
CA VAL A 24 -9.72 -5.41 8.25
C VAL A 24 -10.00 -5.05 6.79
N ILE A 25 -10.85 -5.82 6.11
CA ILE A 25 -11.24 -5.54 4.72
C ILE A 25 -11.95 -4.19 4.63
N GLU A 26 -12.87 -3.88 5.55
CA GLU A 26 -13.56 -2.59 5.59
C GLU A 26 -12.60 -1.42 5.79
N GLU A 27 -11.66 -1.53 6.72
CA GLU A 27 -10.63 -0.50 6.95
C GLU A 27 -9.74 -0.29 5.71
N ILE A 28 -9.35 -1.37 5.03
CA ILE A 28 -8.57 -1.28 3.79
C ILE A 28 -9.40 -0.55 2.71
N ARG A 29 -10.69 -0.86 2.57
CA ARG A 29 -11.58 -0.22 1.59
C ARG A 29 -11.80 1.26 1.87
N LYS A 30 -11.85 1.67 3.15
CA LYS A 30 -11.93 3.09 3.54
C LYS A 30 -10.69 3.87 3.09
N ILE A 31 -9.50 3.26 3.18
CA ILE A 31 -8.23 3.90 2.84
C ILE A 31 -7.97 3.86 1.33
N ASN A 32 -8.24 2.73 0.69
CA ASN A 32 -8.01 2.50 -0.74
C ASN A 32 -9.18 1.69 -1.33
N PRO A 33 -10.21 2.38 -1.86
CA PRO A 33 -11.39 1.70 -2.38
C PRO A 33 -11.10 0.86 -3.63
N ILE A 34 -10.02 1.15 -4.36
CA ILE A 34 -9.72 0.60 -5.70
C ILE A 34 -8.73 -0.57 -5.65
N CYS A 35 -8.05 -0.82 -4.52
CA CYS A 35 -7.06 -1.91 -4.45
C CYS A 35 -7.69 -3.31 -4.55
N ASP A 36 -7.00 -4.24 -5.20
CA ASP A 36 -7.36 -5.65 -5.15
C ASP A 36 -6.97 -6.21 -3.77
N ILE A 37 -7.86 -6.95 -3.12
CA ILE A 37 -7.57 -7.58 -1.83
C ILE A 37 -7.43 -9.09 -2.07
N VAL A 38 -6.28 -9.64 -1.68
CA VAL A 38 -6.01 -11.08 -1.72
C VAL A 38 -5.88 -11.58 -0.31
N ILE A 39 -6.56 -12.67 -0.01
CA ILE A 39 -6.57 -13.30 1.30
C ILE A 39 -5.77 -14.60 1.19
N CYS A 40 -4.82 -14.80 2.09
CA CYS A 40 -4.04 -16.03 2.15
C CYS A 40 -3.69 -16.44 3.58
N SER A 41 -3.39 -17.73 3.73
CA SER A 41 -2.78 -18.29 4.93
C SER A 41 -1.41 -18.84 4.54
N PHE A 42 -0.46 -18.85 5.49
CA PHE A 42 0.90 -19.37 5.26
C PHE A 42 1.67 -18.73 4.09
N GLY A 43 1.23 -17.57 3.59
CA GLY A 43 1.81 -16.92 2.42
C GLY A 43 1.48 -17.62 1.09
N GLU A 44 0.53 -18.54 1.07
CA GLU A 44 0.09 -19.22 -0.15
C GLU A 44 -0.92 -18.36 -0.90
N PHE A 45 -0.44 -17.62 -1.90
CA PHE A 45 -1.30 -16.89 -2.83
C PHE A 45 -0.86 -17.16 -4.27
N SER A 46 -1.82 -17.14 -5.19
CA SER A 46 -1.51 -17.42 -6.59
C SER A 46 -0.64 -16.33 -7.21
N MET A 47 0.39 -16.75 -7.95
CA MET A 47 1.24 -15.87 -8.76
C MET A 47 0.52 -15.34 -10.02
N ASP A 48 -0.75 -15.68 -10.22
CA ASP A 48 -1.57 -15.16 -11.32
C ASP A 48 -1.67 -13.63 -11.32
N PHE A 49 -1.40 -12.96 -10.20
CA PHE A 49 -1.30 -11.50 -10.15
C PHE A 49 -0.20 -10.94 -11.08
N LEU A 50 0.89 -11.69 -11.35
CA LEU A 50 1.94 -11.28 -12.27
C LEU A 50 1.45 -11.18 -13.72
N LYS A 51 0.35 -11.86 -14.04
CA LYS A 51 -0.30 -11.82 -15.36
C LYS A 51 -1.39 -10.76 -15.44
N LYS A 52 -1.77 -10.17 -14.30
CA LYS A 52 -2.79 -9.11 -14.26
C LYS A 52 -2.16 -7.78 -14.59
N ASP A 53 -2.90 -6.97 -15.33
CA ASP A 53 -2.55 -5.58 -15.59
C ASP A 53 -2.87 -4.75 -14.33
N LEU A 54 -1.87 -4.61 -13.47
CA LEU A 54 -1.98 -3.89 -12.19
C LEU A 54 -2.18 -2.37 -12.38
N LEU A 55 -1.99 -1.84 -13.59
CA LEU A 55 -2.17 -0.43 -13.91
C LEU A 55 -3.60 -0.08 -14.34
N LYS A 56 -4.49 -1.08 -14.53
CA LYS A 56 -5.90 -0.85 -14.91
C LYS A 56 -6.66 -0.03 -13.86
N ASN A 57 -6.36 -0.28 -12.59
CA ASN A 57 -6.92 0.46 -11.48
C ASN A 57 -6.05 1.72 -11.29
N LYS A 58 -6.43 2.81 -11.96
CA LYS A 58 -5.77 4.11 -11.84
C LYS A 58 -5.55 4.44 -10.37
N TRP A 59 -4.34 4.91 -10.06
CA TRP A 59 -3.98 5.41 -8.74
C TRP A 59 -5.01 6.44 -8.28
N VAL A 60 -5.43 6.37 -7.02
CA VAL A 60 -6.10 7.51 -6.36
C VAL A 60 -5.20 8.72 -6.56
N GLU A 61 -5.77 9.85 -7.02
CA GLU A 61 -5.03 11.06 -7.42
C GLU A 61 -3.82 11.31 -6.50
N GLY A 62 -2.64 11.34 -7.12
CA GLY A 62 -1.37 11.40 -6.43
C GLY A 62 -1.29 12.62 -5.53
N GLU A 63 -0.89 12.41 -4.28
CA GLU A 63 -0.50 13.51 -3.39
C GLU A 63 0.59 14.34 -4.07
N GLU A 64 0.51 15.66 -3.93
CA GLU A 64 1.52 16.55 -4.51
C GLU A 64 2.92 16.19 -4.00
N SER A 65 3.89 16.20 -4.91
CA SER A 65 5.29 15.94 -4.58
C SER A 65 5.77 16.92 -3.51
N THR A 66 6.14 16.41 -2.34
CA THR A 66 6.74 17.20 -1.26
C THR A 66 8.20 17.61 -1.56
N ASN A 67 8.80 17.12 -2.65
CA ASN A 67 10.06 17.63 -3.18
C ASN A 67 9.81 18.90 -4.00
N THR A 68 9.68 20.02 -3.31
CA THR A 68 9.76 21.35 -3.93
C THR A 68 11.19 21.88 -3.79
N VAL A 69 11.54 22.90 -4.56
CA VAL A 69 12.86 23.55 -4.47
C VAL A 69 13.13 24.10 -3.06
N GLU A 70 12.06 24.39 -2.31
CA GLU A 70 12.10 24.94 -0.95
C GLU A 70 12.35 23.88 0.14
N THR A 71 11.86 22.65 -0.03
CA THR A 71 12.02 21.55 0.95
C THR A 71 13.29 20.73 0.74
N LYS A 72 14.07 21.02 -0.32
CA LYS A 72 15.37 20.40 -0.57
C LYS A 72 16.33 20.71 0.60
N PRO A 73 17.00 19.71 1.20
CA PRO A 73 17.95 19.94 2.27
C PRO A 73 19.09 20.83 1.78
N LYS A 74 19.26 22.00 2.40
CA LYS A 74 20.38 22.91 2.16
C LYS A 74 21.59 22.35 2.90
N SER A 75 22.69 22.07 2.19
CA SER A 75 23.93 21.60 2.81
C SER A 75 24.45 22.64 3.81
N LEU A 76 24.53 22.27 5.08
CA LEU A 76 25.21 23.02 6.12
C LEU A 76 26.62 22.45 6.29
N THR A 77 27.63 23.20 5.88
CA THR A 77 29.03 22.84 6.12
C THR A 77 29.53 23.59 7.35
N MET A 78 29.94 22.88 8.40
CA MET A 78 30.60 23.45 9.57
C MET A 78 32.09 23.19 9.48
N ASN A 79 32.88 24.25 9.35
CA ASN A 79 34.34 24.18 9.45
C ASN A 79 34.74 24.53 10.89
N PHE A 80 35.55 23.69 11.51
CA PHE A 80 36.19 23.98 12.79
C PHE A 80 37.67 24.32 12.50
N ASN A 81 38.11 25.48 12.98
CA ASN A 81 39.53 25.87 13.00
C ASN A 81 40.23 25.30 14.24
#